data_AF-A0A256ZUG1-F1
#
_entry.id   AF-A0A256ZUG1-F1
#
_cell.length_a   1.000
_cell.length_b   1.000
_cell.length_c   1.000
_cell.angle_alpha   90.00
_cell.angle_beta   90.00
_cell.angle_gamma   90.00
#
_symmetry.space_group_name_H-M   'P 1'
#
loop_
_entity.id
_entity.type
_entity.pdbx_description
1 polymer ?
#
loop_
_entity_poly.entity_id
_entity_poly.type
_entity_poly.pdbx_seq_one_letter_code
_entity_poly.pdbx_strand_id
1 'polypeptide(L)'
;MTVEGRFIVKGEKIKPVTFKSLEEAERFVNKLREAGIGEAVIEEVKEAIYPVAEGVKVVKGETIYKTPTWWMAVLLTERFKRREVAVYRWKKKGEKWSRKQKLSILNRKHWEKIKQIVDSLLEELEKLGVVEKEEKQ
;
A
#
# COMPACT_ATOMS: atom_id res chain seq x y z
N MET A 1 1.03 2.88 16.87
CA MET A 1 0.67 2.62 15.46
C MET A 1 -0.80 2.28 15.43
N THR A 2 -1.66 3.05 14.77
CA THR A 2 -3.03 2.59 14.48
C THR A 2 -2.98 1.91 13.12
N VAL A 3 -2.76 0.61 13.13
CA VAL A 3 -3.05 -0.23 11.97
C VAL A 3 -4.54 -0.51 12.11
N GLU A 4 -5.39 0.15 11.32
CA GLU A 4 -6.79 -0.32 11.22
C GLU A 4 -6.74 -1.59 10.38
N GLY A 5 -6.57 -2.74 11.04
CA GLY A 5 -6.80 -4.02 10.40
C GLY A 5 -8.26 -4.09 9.98
N ARG A 6 -8.52 -4.35 8.71
CA ARG A 6 -9.86 -4.69 8.24
C ARG A 6 -9.97 -6.20 8.19
N PHE A 7 -11.04 -6.73 8.75
CA PHE A 7 -11.28 -8.18 8.78
C PHE A 7 -12.30 -8.50 7.71
N ILE A 8 -11.93 -9.32 6.73
CA ILE A 8 -12.84 -9.74 5.65
C ILE A 8 -13.33 -11.14 5.96
N VAL A 9 -14.65 -11.30 6.13
CA VAL A 9 -15.29 -12.61 6.26
C VAL A 9 -15.66 -13.11 4.87
N LYS A 10 -15.15 -14.28 4.49
CA LYS A 10 -15.43 -14.97 3.22
C LYS A 10 -16.06 -16.33 3.51
N GLY A 11 -17.03 -16.76 2.71
CA GLY A 11 -17.62 -18.10 2.81
C GLY A 11 -18.29 -18.50 1.49
N GLU A 12 -18.46 -19.80 1.24
CA GLU A 12 -18.95 -20.31 -0.05
C GLU A 12 -20.33 -19.75 -0.44
N LYS A 13 -21.18 -19.49 0.55
CA LYS A 13 -22.58 -19.06 0.35
C LYS A 13 -22.82 -17.57 0.64
N ILE A 14 -21.76 -16.78 0.85
CA ILE A 14 -21.86 -15.37 1.18
C ILE A 14 -20.90 -14.52 0.35
N LYS A 15 -21.29 -13.28 0.06
CA LYS A 15 -20.35 -12.29 -0.48
C LYS A 15 -19.36 -11.89 0.62
N PRO A 16 -18.09 -11.55 0.28
CA PRO A 16 -17.15 -11.05 1.27
C PRO A 16 -17.67 -9.81 2.01
N VAL A 17 -17.61 -9.84 3.35
CA VAL A 17 -18.06 -8.73 4.21
C VAL A 17 -16.89 -8.20 5.03
N THR A 18 -16.73 -6.88 5.08
CA THR A 18 -15.58 -6.23 5.73
C THR A 18 -15.98 -5.60 7.07
N PHE A 19 -15.17 -5.84 8.10
CA PHE A 19 -15.34 -5.35 9.47
C PHE A 19 -14.15 -4.50 9.91
N LYS A 20 -14.38 -3.60 10.88
CA LYS A 20 -13.33 -2.71 11.42
C LYS A 20 -12.61 -3.30 12.64
N SER A 21 -13.16 -4.33 13.25
CA SER A 21 -12.56 -5.05 14.37
C SER A 21 -12.72 -6.56 14.22
N LEU A 22 -11.82 -7.32 14.83
CA LEU A 22 -11.88 -8.77 14.87
C LEU A 22 -13.16 -9.24 15.57
N GLU A 23 -13.53 -8.58 16.67
CA GLU A 23 -14.72 -8.92 17.47
C GLU A 23 -16.02 -8.80 16.64
N GLU A 24 -16.15 -7.76 15.81
CA GLU A 24 -17.31 -7.62 14.92
C GLU A 24 -17.35 -8.74 13.87
N ALA A 25 -16.20 -9.11 13.31
CA ALA A 25 -16.09 -10.20 12.34
C ALA A 25 -16.44 -11.56 12.97
N GLU A 26 -15.94 -11.85 14.17
CA GLU A 26 -16.24 -13.07 14.93
C GLU A 26 -17.72 -13.17 15.29
N ARG A 27 -18.33 -12.07 15.76
CA ARG A 27 -19.78 -12.02 16.03
C ARG A 27 -20.59 -12.31 14.77
N PHE A 28 -20.16 -11.82 13.62
CA PHE A 28 -20.83 -12.11 12.35
C PHE A 28 -20.68 -13.57 11.94
N VAL A 29 -19.48 -14.16 12.05
CA VAL A 29 -19.24 -15.58 11.77
C VAL A 29 -20.09 -16.49 12.68
N ASN A 30 -20.18 -16.17 13.97
CA ASN A 30 -21.02 -16.93 14.91
C ASN A 30 -22.50 -16.92 14.50
N LYS A 31 -23.03 -15.76 14.09
CA LYS A 31 -24.41 -15.68 13.55
C LYS A 31 -24.62 -16.51 12.29
N LEU A 32 -23.63 -16.57 11.40
CA LEU A 32 -23.71 -17.41 10.21
C LEU A 32 -23.76 -18.89 10.57
N ARG A 33 -22.96 -19.31 11.56
CA ARG A 33 -22.97 -20.69 12.07
C ARG A 33 -24.30 -21.04 12.72
N GLU A 34 -24.87 -20.16 13.54
CA GLU A 34 -26.20 -20.34 14.14
C GLU A 34 -27.30 -20.44 13.08
N ALA A 35 -27.17 -19.69 11.98
CA ALA A 35 -28.10 -19.73 10.85
C ALA A 35 -27.88 -20.91 9.88
N GLY A 36 -26.90 -21.80 10.14
CA GLY A 36 -26.58 -22.92 9.25
C GLY A 36 -25.97 -22.51 7.90
N ILE A 37 -25.44 -21.29 7.79
CA ILE A 37 -24.88 -20.73 6.55
C ILE A 37 -23.38 -21.07 6.45
N GLY A 38 -23.06 -22.36 6.29
CA GLY A 38 -21.72 -22.86 5.94
C GLY A 38 -20.56 -22.42 6.86
N GLU A 39 -19.33 -22.78 6.48
CA GLU A 39 -18.13 -22.27 7.13
C GLU A 39 -17.70 -20.94 6.50
N ALA A 40 -17.30 -19.98 7.34
CA ALA A 40 -16.80 -18.69 6.94
C ALA A 40 -15.43 -18.45 7.59
N VAL A 41 -14.49 -17.91 6.81
CA VAL A 41 -13.11 -17.63 7.20
C VAL A 41 -12.92 -16.13 7.36
N ILE A 42 -12.23 -15.72 8.43
CA ILE A 42 -11.83 -14.34 8.67
C ILE A 42 -10.42 -14.13 8.14
N GLU A 43 -10.24 -13.21 7.21
CA GLU A 43 -8.94 -12.77 6.71
C GLU A 43 -8.61 -11.39 7.27
N GLU A 44 -7.55 -11.27 8.07
CA GLU A 44 -7.03 -9.97 8.50
C GLU A 44 -6.28 -9.31 7.33
N VAL A 45 -6.90 -8.29 6.74
CA VAL A 45 -6.25 -7.45 5.75
C VAL A 45 -5.62 -6.27 6.47
N LYS A 46 -4.30 -6.33 6.64
CA LYS A 46 -3.49 -5.19 7.05
C LYS A 46 -3.33 -4.23 5.87
N GLU A 47 -4.36 -3.42 5.62
CA GLU A 47 -4.18 -2.27 4.73
C GLU A 47 -3.19 -1.30 5.40
N ALA A 48 -2.02 -1.11 4.79
CA ALA A 48 -1.08 -0.10 5.24
C ALA A 48 -1.72 1.28 5.05
N ILE A 49 -2.06 1.95 6.16
CA ILE A 49 -2.48 3.35 6.11
C ILE A 49 -1.27 4.20 5.70
N TYR A 50 -1.25 4.60 4.43
CA TYR A 50 -0.18 5.44 3.91
C TYR A 50 -0.35 6.88 4.40
N PRO A 51 0.72 7.54 4.90
CA PRO A 51 0.67 8.90 5.44
C PRO A 51 0.63 9.94 4.32
N VAL A 52 -0.48 9.96 3.58
CA VAL A 52 -0.77 10.95 2.54
C VAL A 52 -1.35 12.23 3.15
N ALA A 53 -1.32 13.32 2.39
CA ALA A 53 -1.93 14.58 2.83
C ALA A 53 -3.45 14.45 2.92
N GLU A 54 -4.06 15.29 3.76
CA GLU A 54 -5.52 15.35 3.89
C GLU A 54 -6.22 15.59 2.55
N GLY A 55 -7.36 14.93 2.35
CA GLY A 55 -8.13 14.96 1.10
C GLY A 55 -7.56 14.10 -0.03
N VAL A 56 -6.42 13.40 0.17
CA VAL A 56 -5.93 12.39 -0.78
C VAL A 56 -6.51 11.03 -0.39
N LYS A 57 -7.26 10.42 -1.31
CA LYS A 57 -7.72 9.03 -1.17
C LYS A 57 -6.68 8.10 -1.78
N VAL A 58 -6.27 7.06 -1.05
CA VAL A 58 -5.48 5.96 -1.61
C VAL A 58 -6.46 4.91 -2.14
N VAL A 59 -6.40 4.63 -3.43
CA VAL A 59 -7.24 3.61 -4.09
C VAL A 59 -6.56 2.23 -4.02
N LYS A 60 -5.24 2.20 -4.24
CA LYS A 60 -4.39 1.00 -4.09
C LYS A 60 -2.98 1.46 -3.75
N GLY A 61 -2.21 0.65 -3.04
CA GLY A 61 -0.82 0.94 -2.77
C GLY A 61 0.01 -0.33 -2.58
N GLU A 62 1.29 -0.21 -2.85
CA GLU A 62 2.28 -1.25 -2.59
C GLU A 62 3.54 -0.62 -1.97
N THR A 63 3.99 -1.18 -0.86
CA THR A 63 5.21 -0.72 -0.19
C THR A 63 6.42 -1.35 -0.87
N ILE A 64 7.40 -0.53 -1.28
CA ILE A 64 8.67 -1.02 -1.81
C ILE A 64 9.57 -1.44 -0.64
N TYR A 65 9.74 -0.55 0.35
CA TYR A 65 10.44 -0.86 1.58
C TYR A 65 9.95 0.01 2.73
N LYS A 66 10.13 -0.46 3.96
CA LYS A 66 9.88 0.32 5.17
C LYS A 66 10.86 -0.07 6.27
N THR A 67 11.71 0.88 6.65
CA THR A 67 12.65 0.78 7.76
C THR A 67 12.13 1.56 8.98
N PRO A 68 12.81 1.53 10.14
CA PRO A 68 12.42 2.35 11.28
C PRO A 68 12.38 3.86 11.01
N THR A 69 13.15 4.33 10.01
CA THR A 69 13.31 5.76 9.71
C THR A 69 12.84 6.18 8.32
N TRP A 70 12.69 5.25 7.38
CA TRP A 70 12.30 5.53 6.00
C TRP A 70 11.18 4.61 5.51
N TRP A 71 10.33 5.13 4.63
CA TRP A 71 9.28 4.35 3.99
C TRP A 71 9.15 4.81 2.54
N MET A 72 9.15 3.87 1.61
CA MET A 72 8.86 4.11 0.20
C MET A 72 7.70 3.22 -0.28
N ALA A 73 6.77 3.80 -1.04
CA ALA A 73 5.63 3.07 -1.59
C ALA A 73 5.17 3.69 -2.92
N VAL A 74 4.52 2.88 -3.75
CA VAL A 74 3.82 3.32 -4.97
C VAL A 74 2.33 3.26 -4.74
N LEU A 75 1.64 4.39 -4.93
CA LEU A 75 0.22 4.53 -4.62
C LEU A 75 -0.57 4.96 -5.85
N LEU A 76 -1.69 4.29 -6.14
CA LEU A 76 -2.77 4.85 -6.93
C LEU A 76 -3.61 5.74 -6.03
N THR A 77 -3.62 7.04 -6.29
CA THR A 77 -4.31 8.03 -5.44
C THR A 77 -5.35 8.82 -6.23
N GLU A 78 -6.33 9.38 -5.52
CA GLU A 78 -7.35 10.28 -6.06
C GLU A 78 -7.45 11.54 -5.20
N ARG A 79 -7.47 12.71 -5.85
CA ARG A 79 -7.73 14.01 -5.22
C ARG A 79 -8.49 14.91 -6.19
N PHE A 80 -9.58 15.54 -5.75
CA PHE A 80 -10.43 16.39 -6.60
C PHE A 80 -10.81 15.73 -7.94
N LYS A 81 -11.24 14.46 -7.90
CA LYS A 81 -11.58 13.63 -9.07
C LYS A 81 -10.43 13.37 -10.05
N ARG A 82 -9.19 13.72 -9.72
CA ARG A 82 -8.00 13.40 -10.50
C ARG A 82 -7.31 12.20 -9.90
N ARG A 83 -7.02 11.19 -10.73
CA ARG A 83 -6.27 9.99 -10.35
C ARG A 83 -4.85 10.06 -10.87
N GLU A 84 -3.91 9.55 -10.08
CA GLU A 84 -2.52 9.41 -10.47
C GLU A 84 -1.89 8.19 -9.78
N VAL A 85 -0.87 7.62 -10.42
CA VAL A 85 0.09 6.78 -9.71
C VAL A 85 1.18 7.69 -9.18
N ALA A 86 1.59 7.53 -7.92
CA ALA A 86 2.64 8.33 -7.34
C ALA A 86 3.58 7.50 -6.48
N VAL A 87 4.88 7.73 -6.66
CA VAL A 87 5.92 7.15 -5.80
C VAL A 87 6.13 8.11 -4.64
N TYR A 88 5.88 7.63 -3.43
CA TYR A 88 6.05 8.37 -2.19
C TYR A 88 7.29 7.91 -1.45
N ARG A 89 8.01 8.85 -0.85
CA ARG A 89 9.03 8.57 0.16
C ARG A 89 8.79 9.42 1.40
N TRP A 90 8.73 8.78 2.56
CA TRP A 90 8.58 9.41 3.85
C TRP A 90 9.79 9.17 4.73
N LYS A 91 10.10 10.15 5.59
CA LYS A 91 11.05 10.01 6.69
C LYS A 91 10.31 10.13 8.02
N LYS A 92 10.62 9.26 8.97
CA LYS A 92 10.07 9.34 10.32
C LYS A 92 10.71 10.50 11.08
N LYS A 93 9.89 11.30 11.75
CA LYS A 93 10.29 12.38 12.67
C LYS A 93 9.55 12.17 13.99
N GLY A 94 10.24 11.66 15.01
CA GLY A 94 9.60 11.17 16.24
C GLY A 94 8.64 10.03 15.90
N GLU A 95 7.36 10.21 16.23
CA GLU A 95 6.32 9.22 15.94
C GLU A 95 5.61 9.43 14.61
N LYS A 96 5.86 10.55 13.91
CA LYS A 96 5.13 10.94 12.69
C LYS A 96 5.94 10.68 11.44
N TRP A 97 5.26 10.25 10.37
CA TRP A 97 5.84 10.18 9.03
C TRP A 97 5.68 11.51 8.30
N SER A 98 6.76 12.04 7.77
CA SER A 98 6.76 13.28 6.98
C SER A 98 7.15 12.96 5.55
N ARG A 99 6.31 13.37 4.59
CA ARG A 99 6.58 13.17 3.16
C ARG A 99 7.82 13.97 2.76
N LYS A 100 8.83 13.26 2.25
CA LYS A 100 10.08 13.84 1.75
C LYS A 100 10.10 13.98 0.24
N GLN A 101 9.54 13.01 -0.46
CA GLN A 101 9.44 13.05 -1.92
C GLN A 101 8.09 12.50 -2.37
N LYS A 102 7.65 13.00 -3.52
CA LYS A 102 6.52 12.49 -4.29
C LYS A 102 6.81 12.69 -5.76
N LEU A 103 6.83 11.60 -6.52
CA LEU A 103 6.88 11.64 -7.98
C LEU A 103 5.50 11.26 -8.50
N SER A 104 4.82 12.20 -9.15
CA SER A 104 3.51 11.98 -9.78
C SER A 104 3.68 11.44 -11.20
N ILE A 105 3.04 10.32 -11.49
CA ILE A 105 3.01 9.63 -12.78
C ILE A 105 1.57 9.70 -13.30
N LEU A 106 1.34 10.69 -14.17
CA LEU A 106 0.00 11.04 -14.65
C LEU A 106 -0.51 10.13 -15.77
N ASN A 107 0.38 9.54 -16.57
CA ASN A 107 0.01 8.68 -17.68
C ASN A 107 1.15 7.72 -18.07
N ARG A 108 0.82 6.76 -18.94
CA ARG A 108 1.76 5.72 -19.42
C ARG A 108 2.98 6.32 -20.14
N LYS A 109 2.76 7.28 -21.04
CA LYS A 109 3.85 7.91 -21.82
C LYS A 109 4.89 8.61 -20.94
N HIS A 110 4.43 9.29 -19.88
CA HIS A 110 5.32 9.92 -18.89
C HIS A 110 6.17 8.87 -18.17
N TRP A 111 5.55 7.75 -17.75
CA TRP A 111 6.28 6.66 -17.10
C TRP A 111 7.32 6.01 -18.01
N GLU A 112 6.95 5.71 -19.27
CA GLU A 112 7.86 5.10 -20.23
C GLU A 112 9.09 5.98 -20.47
N LYS A 113 8.90 7.30 -20.55
CA LYS A 113 10.03 8.23 -20.72
C LYS A 113 10.94 8.27 -19.49
N ILE A 114 10.37 8.27 -18.28
CA ILE A 114 11.15 8.18 -17.04
C ILE A 114 11.95 6.88 -17.03
N LYS A 115 11.28 5.74 -17.24
CA LYS A 115 11.89 4.42 -17.24
C LYS A 115 13.04 4.34 -18.23
N GLN A 116 12.84 4.76 -19.49
CA GLN A 116 13.87 4.71 -20.51
C GLN A 116 15.13 5.51 -20.12
N ILE A 117 14.97 6.72 -19.58
CA ILE A 117 16.10 7.55 -19.17
C ILE A 117 16.80 6.95 -17.94
N VAL A 118 16.03 6.47 -16.96
CA VAL A 118 16.58 5.82 -15.76
C VAL A 118 17.39 4.58 -16.14
N ASP A 119 16.82 3.70 -16.96
CA ASP A 119 17.49 2.48 -17.42
C ASP A 119 18.82 2.82 -18.12
N SER A 120 18.81 3.80 -19.04
CA SER A 120 20.02 4.25 -19.74
C SER A 120 21.09 4.81 -18.80
N LEU A 121 20.71 5.54 -17.75
CA LEU A 121 21.66 6.10 -16.78
C LEU A 121 22.16 5.04 -15.78
N LEU A 122 21.35 4.04 -15.46
CA LEU A 122 21.79 2.90 -14.65
C LEU A 122 22.85 2.08 -15.39
N GLU A 123 22.67 1.83 -16.69
CA GLU A 123 23.69 1.17 -17.52
C GLU A 123 25.01 1.94 -17.54
N GLU A 124 24.96 3.27 -17.53
CA GLU A 124 26.16 4.11 -17.45
C GLU A 124 26.81 4.04 -16.05
N LEU A 125 26.00 4.11 -14.99
CA LEU A 125 26.45 4.01 -13.61
C LEU A 125 27.19 2.69 -13.34
N GLU A 126 26.65 1.58 -13.85
CA GLU A 126 27.24 0.24 -13.73
C GLU A 126 28.62 0.16 -14.40
N LYS A 127 28.77 0.78 -15.58
CA LYS A 127 30.06 0.86 -16.29
C LYS A 127 31.11 1.66 -15.52
N LEU A 128 30.68 2.66 -14.75
CA LEU A 128 31.57 3.47 -13.91
C LEU A 128 32.02 2.73 -12.64
N GLY A 129 31.56 1.49 -12.40
CA GLY A 129 31.99 0.65 -11.28
C GLY A 129 31.45 1.08 -9.92
N VAL A 130 30.48 2.00 -9.88
CA VAL A 130 29.79 2.43 -8.66
C VAL A 130 28.56 1.54 -8.46
N VAL A 131 28.78 0.31 -8.02
CA VAL A 131 27.68 -0.60 -7.67
C VAL A 131 27.68 -0.79 -6.16
N GLU A 132 26.75 -0.13 -5.47
CA GLU A 132 26.36 -0.59 -4.13
C GLU A 132 25.85 -2.04 -4.29
N LYS A 133 26.58 -3.00 -3.74
CA LYS A 133 26.12 -4.39 -3.72
C LYS A 133 24.80 -4.42 -2.96
N GLU A 134 23.77 -5.04 -3.54
CA GLU A 134 22.54 -5.35 -2.80
C GLU A 134 22.91 -6.17 -1.56
N GLU A 135 22.92 -5.53 -0.39
CA GLU A 135 22.85 -6.26 0.87
C GLU A 135 21.46 -6.89 0.91
N LYS A 136 21.42 -8.20 0.65
CA LYS A 136 20.22 -9.02 0.83
C LYS A 136 19.68 -8.76 2.24
N GLN A 137 18.49 -8.17 2.34
CA GLN A 137 17.71 -8.07 3.57
C GLN A 137 17.21 -9.44 4.02
#